data_AF-A0A7S3J4A8-F1
#
_entry.id   AF-A0A7S3J4A8-F1
#
_cell.length_a   1.000
_cell.length_b   1.000
_cell.length_c   1.000
_cell.angle_alpha   90.00
_cell.angle_beta   90.00
_cell.angle_gamma   90.00
#
_symmetry.space_group_name_H-M   'P 1'
#
loop_
_entity.id
_entity.type
_entity.pdbx_description
1 polymer ?
#
loop_
_entity_poly.entity_id
_entity_poly.type
_entity_poly.pdbx_seq_one_letter_code
_entity_poly.pdbx_strand_id
1 'polypeptide(L)'
;VKDLGEYLKPLLLLSLATEYYRDYLADKSQDIDRTSLGEVIAKYTGFYESMKEHKIEIAHLIQPLMNGKAIMELYKIKGGPLMKKLTDEVFKWQVEHPDGTLEELKAYMLANRDIFAQG
;
A
#
# COMPACT_ATOMS: atom_id res chain seq x y z
N VAL A 1 15.69 -5.38 0.64
CA VAL A 1 14.39 -5.74 0.04
C VAL A 1 14.40 -5.08 -1.33
N LYS A 2 14.22 -5.87 -2.40
CA LYS A 2 14.20 -5.35 -3.77
C LYS A 2 13.11 -4.28 -3.89
N ASP A 3 13.41 -3.21 -4.61
CA ASP A 3 12.56 -2.02 -4.74
C ASP A 3 11.19 -2.45 -5.31
N LEU A 4 10.15 -2.40 -4.48
CA LEU A 4 8.81 -2.83 -4.87
C LEU A 4 8.32 -1.99 -6.06
N GLY A 5 8.73 -0.71 -6.13
CA GLY A 5 8.47 0.20 -7.24
C GLY A 5 9.07 -0.26 -8.57
N GLU A 6 10.25 -0.91 -8.55
CA GLU A 6 10.89 -1.44 -9.76
C GLU A 6 10.09 -2.57 -10.41
N TYR A 7 9.36 -3.38 -9.63
CA TYR A 7 8.55 -4.49 -10.12
C TYR A 7 7.14 -4.08 -10.52
N LEU A 8 6.61 -2.99 -9.97
CA LEU A 8 5.24 -2.56 -10.25
C LEU A 8 5.03 -2.15 -11.71
N LYS A 9 6.00 -1.47 -12.34
CA LYS A 9 5.88 -1.06 -13.75
C LYS A 9 5.87 -2.25 -14.72
N PRO A 10 6.82 -3.21 -14.66
CA PRO A 10 6.77 -4.42 -15.48
C PRO A 10 5.52 -5.27 -15.27
N LEU A 11 5.04 -5.38 -14.01
CA LEU A 11 3.83 -6.13 -13.71
C LEU A 11 2.59 -5.48 -14.30
N LEU A 12 2.46 -4.15 -14.23
CA LEU A 12 1.36 -3.42 -14.85
C LEU A 12 1.35 -3.57 -16.37
N LEU A 13 2.52 -3.48 -17.01
CA LEU A 13 2.65 -3.72 -18.45
C LEU A 13 2.25 -5.15 -18.82
N LEU A 14 2.65 -6.14 -18.03
CA LEU A 14 2.27 -7.54 -18.24
C LEU A 14 0.76 -7.74 -18.05
N SER A 15 0.15 -7.14 -17.02
CA SER A 15 -1.28 -7.21 -16.77
C SER A 15 -2.09 -6.59 -17.91
N LEU A 16 -1.68 -5.40 -18.38
CA LEU A 16 -2.27 -4.76 -19.55
C LEU A 16 -2.14 -5.64 -20.81
N ALA A 17 -0.95 -6.17 -21.08
CA ALA A 17 -0.72 -7.03 -22.24
C ALA A 17 -1.53 -8.34 -22.15
N THR A 18 -1.69 -8.89 -20.96
CA THR A 18 -2.46 -10.13 -20.73
C THR A 18 -3.96 -9.91 -20.89
N GLU A 19 -4.50 -8.81 -20.38
CA GLU A 19 -5.92 -8.45 -20.54
C GLU A 19 -6.23 -8.19 -22.01
N TYR A 20 -5.37 -7.41 -22.69
CA TYR A 20 -5.48 -7.20 -24.13
C TYR A 20 -5.43 -8.50 -24.94
N TYR A 21 -4.44 -9.36 -24.67
CA TYR A 21 -4.29 -10.61 -25.42
C TYR A 21 -5.46 -11.58 -25.20
N ARG A 22 -6.05 -11.57 -24.00
CA ARG A 22 -7.27 -12.32 -23.71
C ARG A 22 -8.44 -11.85 -24.58
N ASP A 23 -8.63 -10.54 -24.68
CA ASP A 23 -9.73 -9.96 -25.44
C ASP A 23 -9.53 -10.18 -26.94
N TYR A 24 -8.30 -10.03 -27.43
CA TYR A 24 -7.92 -10.35 -28.81
C TYR A 24 -8.18 -11.82 -29.18
N LEU A 25 -7.88 -12.77 -28.27
CA LEU A 25 -8.15 -14.19 -28.50
C LEU A 25 -9.65 -14.54 -28.39
N ALA A 26 -10.42 -13.78 -27.62
CA ALA A 26 -11.86 -13.99 -27.46
C ALA A 26 -12.66 -13.48 -28.66
N ASP A 27 -12.13 -12.46 -29.37
CA ASP A 27 -12.73 -11.97 -30.59
C ASP A 27 -12.41 -12.88 -31.80
N LYS A 28 -13.47 -13.40 -32.43
CA LYS A 28 -13.37 -14.24 -33.63
C LYS A 28 -13.03 -13.45 -34.89
N SER A 29 -13.17 -12.13 -34.86
CA SER A 29 -12.89 -11.24 -35.99
C SER A 29 -11.38 -11.01 -36.21
N GLN A 30 -10.56 -11.22 -35.16
CA GLN A 30 -9.14 -10.85 -35.11
C GLN A 30 -8.86 -9.37 -35.44
N ASP A 31 -9.88 -8.51 -35.44
CA ASP A 31 -9.69 -7.08 -35.60
C ASP A 31 -9.35 -6.43 -34.26
N ILE A 32 -8.53 -5.39 -34.33
CA ILE A 32 -8.18 -4.59 -33.15
C ILE A 32 -9.38 -3.69 -32.83
N ASP A 33 -10.19 -4.08 -31.85
CA ASP A 33 -11.17 -3.18 -31.26
C ASP A 33 -10.45 -2.08 -30.46
N ARG A 34 -10.32 -0.91 -31.10
CA ARG A 34 -9.67 0.26 -30.52
C ARG A 34 -10.44 0.82 -29.33
N THR A 35 -11.73 0.51 -29.20
CA THR A 35 -12.57 0.99 -28.10
C THR A 35 -12.22 0.25 -26.81
N SER A 36 -12.28 -1.10 -26.84
CA SER A 36 -11.87 -1.92 -25.69
C SER A 36 -10.39 -1.74 -25.33
N LEU A 37 -9.50 -1.60 -26.32
CA LEU A 37 -8.10 -1.28 -26.07
C LEU A 37 -7.95 0.06 -25.32
N GLY A 38 -8.73 1.07 -25.71
CA GLY A 38 -8.76 2.38 -25.03
C GLY A 38 -9.20 2.27 -23.58
N GLU A 39 -10.22 1.45 -23.28
CA GLU A 39 -10.72 1.21 -21.92
C GLU A 39 -9.69 0.51 -21.04
N VAL A 40 -9.04 -0.54 -21.57
CA VAL A 40 -7.98 -1.26 -20.86
C VAL A 40 -6.80 -0.33 -20.57
N ILE A 41 -6.35 0.46 -21.56
CA ILE A 41 -5.29 1.46 -21.34
C ILE A 41 -5.71 2.47 -20.26
N ALA A 42 -6.92 3.02 -20.34
CA ALA A 42 -7.40 4.00 -19.37
C ALA A 42 -7.43 3.44 -17.94
N LYS A 43 -7.90 2.20 -17.78
CA LYS A 43 -7.92 1.49 -16.49
C LYS A 43 -6.52 1.37 -15.87
N TYR A 44 -5.55 0.89 -16.62
CA TYR A 44 -4.18 0.70 -16.10
C TYR A 44 -3.42 2.02 -15.93
N THR A 45 -3.65 3.01 -16.79
CA THR A 45 -3.11 4.37 -16.61
C THR A 45 -3.66 5.01 -15.33
N GLY A 46 -4.98 4.96 -15.11
CA GLY A 46 -5.59 5.51 -13.89
C GLY A 46 -5.10 4.82 -12.62
N PHE A 47 -4.89 3.50 -12.66
CA PHE A 47 -4.28 2.78 -11.55
C PHE A 47 -2.83 3.23 -11.30
N TYR A 48 -2.02 3.39 -12.35
CA TYR A 48 -0.64 3.88 -12.22
C TYR A 48 -0.57 5.31 -11.67
N GLU A 49 -1.47 6.18 -12.08
CA GLU A 49 -1.59 7.55 -11.56
C GLU A 49 -1.97 7.55 -10.08
N SER A 50 -2.97 6.75 -9.69
CA SER A 50 -3.35 6.59 -8.27
C SER A 50 -2.19 6.08 -7.41
N MET A 51 -1.41 5.11 -7.91
CA MET A 51 -0.23 4.63 -7.20
C MET A 51 0.83 5.70 -6.97
N LYS A 52 1.03 6.59 -7.95
CA LYS A 52 1.95 7.73 -7.82
C LYS A 52 1.44 8.75 -6.83
N GLU A 53 0.15 9.10 -6.93
CA GLU A 53 -0.50 10.04 -6.02
C GLU A 53 -0.36 9.60 -4.56
N HIS A 54 -0.57 8.31 -4.29
CA HIS A 54 -0.42 7.73 -2.96
C HIS A 54 1.01 7.29 -2.60
N LYS A 55 2.01 7.61 -3.44
CA LYS A 55 3.44 7.29 -3.21
C LYS A 55 3.70 5.81 -2.86
N ILE A 56 2.87 4.90 -3.40
CA ILE A 56 2.95 3.46 -3.07
C ILE A 56 4.29 2.87 -3.50
N GLU A 57 4.89 3.40 -4.57
CA GLU A 57 6.20 2.97 -5.06
C GLU A 57 7.30 3.06 -4.00
N ILE A 58 7.25 4.07 -3.13
CA ILE A 58 8.21 4.26 -2.03
C ILE A 58 7.69 3.78 -0.67
N ALA A 59 6.53 3.12 -0.61
CA ALA A 59 5.96 2.65 0.66
C ALA A 59 6.94 1.74 1.43
N HIS A 60 7.74 0.96 0.69
CA HIS A 60 8.79 0.09 1.24
C HIS A 60 10.00 0.84 1.83
N LEU A 61 10.15 2.14 1.54
CA LEU A 61 11.19 3.03 2.09
C LEU A 61 10.71 3.82 3.31
N ILE A 62 9.41 3.80 3.60
CA ILE A 62 8.84 4.53 4.72
C ILE A 62 9.43 3.99 6.04
N GLN A 63 10.23 4.83 6.70
CA GLN A 63 10.72 4.56 8.04
C GLN A 63 9.59 4.81 9.03
N PRO A 64 9.23 3.85 9.90
CA PRO A 64 8.18 4.07 10.88
C PRO A 64 8.60 5.20 11.84
N LEU A 65 7.67 6.14 12.08
CA LEU A 65 7.85 7.28 12.98
C LEU A 65 8.15 6.81 14.42
N MET A 66 7.66 5.63 14.79
CA MET A 66 7.83 5.04 16.11
C MET A 66 8.41 3.63 15.99
N ASN A 67 9.53 3.37 16.67
CA ASN A 67 10.14 2.05 16.75
C ASN A 67 9.57 1.23 17.93
N GLY A 68 9.90 -0.07 17.97
CA GLY A 68 9.41 -0.96 19.03
C GLY A 68 9.77 -0.52 20.46
N LYS A 69 10.90 0.17 20.65
CA LYS A 69 11.28 0.71 21.96
C LYS A 69 10.35 1.84 22.38
N ALA A 70 10.08 2.78 21.49
CA ALA A 70 9.17 3.89 21.73
C ALA A 70 7.72 3.41 21.98
N ILE A 71 7.27 2.35 21.30
CA ILE A 71 5.97 1.72 21.56
C ILE A 71 5.93 1.11 22.97
N MET A 72 6.97 0.38 23.38
CA MET A 72 7.04 -0.20 24.74
C MET A 72 7.00 0.88 25.83
N GLU A 73 7.72 2.00 25.61
CA GLU A 73 7.72 3.15 26.52
C GLU A 73 6.34 3.84 26.57
N LEU A 74 5.68 4.01 25.42
CA LEU A 74 4.35 4.64 25.33
C LEU A 74 3.27 3.83 26.09
N TYR A 75 3.26 2.51 25.91
CA TYR A 75 2.25 1.64 26.52
C TYR A 75 2.64 1.10 27.90
N LYS A 76 3.89 1.32 28.33
CA LYS A 76 4.48 0.75 29.56
C LYS A 76 4.40 -0.78 29.61
N ILE A 77 4.58 -1.43 28.47
CA ILE A 77 4.54 -2.89 28.33
C ILE A 77 5.93 -3.46 28.13
N LYS A 78 6.12 -4.73 28.50
CA LYS A 78 7.29 -5.52 28.08
C LYS A 78 7.02 -6.08 26.69
N GLY A 79 8.08 -6.26 25.90
CA GLY A 79 7.98 -6.90 24.58
C GLY A 79 7.22 -8.24 24.65
N GLY A 80 6.45 -8.55 23.61
CA GLY A 80 5.57 -9.71 23.58
C GLY A 80 4.67 -9.74 22.34
N PRO A 81 3.72 -10.69 22.24
CA PRO A 81 2.85 -10.87 21.07
C PRO A 81 2.10 -9.60 20.64
N LEU A 82 1.72 -8.76 21.62
CA LEU A 82 1.06 -7.47 21.40
C LEU A 82 1.92 -6.47 20.59
N MET A 83 3.25 -6.58 20.63
CA MET A 83 4.15 -5.69 19.91
C MET A 83 3.98 -5.76 18.40
N LYS A 84 3.68 -6.94 17.86
CA LYS A 84 3.42 -7.09 16.43
C LYS A 84 2.21 -6.26 16.02
N LYS A 85 1.08 -6.45 16.73
CA LYS A 85 -0.17 -5.70 16.50
C LYS A 85 0.07 -4.19 16.58
N LEU A 86 0.74 -3.72 17.63
CA LEU A 86 1.03 -2.28 17.80
C LEU A 86 1.95 -1.72 16.71
N THR A 87 2.94 -2.50 16.27
CA THR A 87 3.83 -2.08 15.18
C THR A 87 3.08 -2.01 13.86
N ASP A 88 2.22 -2.99 13.58
CA ASP A 88 1.37 -3.01 12.37
C ASP A 88 0.41 -1.80 12.35
N GLU A 89 -0.18 -1.44 13.48
CA GLU A 89 -1.05 -0.26 13.60
C GLU A 89 -0.29 1.07 13.42
N VAL A 90 0.96 1.16 13.93
CA VAL A 90 1.84 2.31 13.68
C VAL A 90 2.09 2.48 12.17
N PHE A 91 2.44 1.39 11.49
CA PHE A 91 2.66 1.42 10.04
C PHE A 91 1.39 1.79 9.27
N LYS A 92 0.25 1.19 9.64
CA LYS A 92 -1.04 1.45 9.01
C LYS A 92 -1.42 2.93 9.12
N TRP A 93 -1.34 3.49 10.33
CA TRP A 93 -1.67 4.89 10.56
C TRP A 93 -0.78 5.82 9.72
N GLN A 94 0.52 5.53 9.63
CA GLN A 94 1.46 6.34 8.87
C GLN A 94 1.26 6.26 7.36
N VAL A 95 0.76 5.13 6.84
CA VAL A 95 0.35 5.02 5.42
C VAL A 95 -0.90 5.87 5.16
N GLU A 96 -1.85 5.92 6.09
CA GLU A 96 -3.05 6.75 6.01
C GLU A 96 -2.75 8.25 6.20
N HIS A 97 -1.69 8.58 6.94
CA HIS A 97 -1.27 9.94 7.29
C HIS A 97 0.20 10.17 6.92
N PRO A 98 0.53 10.29 5.62
CA PRO A 98 1.92 10.35 5.14
C PRO A 98 2.71 11.55 5.66
N ASP A 99 2.03 12.66 5.97
CA ASP A 99 2.61 13.88 6.54
C ASP A 99 2.39 13.98 8.06
N GLY A 100 1.87 12.91 8.68
CA GLY A 100 1.58 12.84 10.11
C GLY A 100 2.84 12.90 10.97
N THR A 101 2.72 13.54 12.12
CA THR A 101 3.82 13.72 13.07
C THR A 101 3.88 12.59 14.10
N LEU A 102 5.05 12.45 14.74
CA LEU A 102 5.22 11.50 15.85
C LEU A 102 4.21 11.75 16.99
N GLU A 103 3.86 13.01 17.26
CA GLU A 103 2.96 13.34 18.36
C GLU A 103 1.49 13.03 18.03
N GLU A 104 1.07 13.24 16.78
CA GLU A 104 -0.25 12.80 16.31
C GLU A 104 -0.38 11.27 16.33
N LEU A 105 0.68 10.56 15.92
CA LEU A 105 0.72 9.11 16.01
C LEU A 105 0.58 8.64 17.47
N LYS A 106 1.32 9.24 18.42
CA LYS A 106 1.18 8.90 19.85
C LYS A 106 -0.22 9.17 20.37
N ALA A 107 -0.83 10.30 19.98
CA ALA A 107 -2.19 10.64 20.37
C ALA A 107 -3.20 9.61 19.84
N TYR A 108 -3.09 9.21 18.57
CA TYR A 108 -3.92 8.17 17.97
C TYR A 108 -3.76 6.83 18.69
N MET A 109 -2.51 6.41 18.95
CA MET A 109 -2.20 5.15 19.64
C MET A 109 -2.81 5.12 21.06
N LEU A 110 -2.68 6.22 21.81
CA LEU A 110 -3.24 6.32 23.17
C LEU A 110 -4.78 6.41 23.17
N ALA A 111 -5.40 7.11 22.21
CA ALA A 111 -6.85 7.21 22.09
C ALA A 111 -7.49 5.84 21.80
N ASN A 112 -6.79 4.97 21.08
CA ASN A 112 -7.25 3.64 20.72
C ASN A 112 -6.65 2.53 21.61
N ARG A 113 -6.09 2.90 22.77
CA ARG A 113 -5.39 1.96 23.66
C ARG A 113 -6.22 0.74 24.04
N ASP A 114 -7.50 0.92 24.34
CA ASP A 114 -8.37 -0.18 24.78
C ASP A 114 -8.67 -1.17 23.66
N ILE A 115 -8.75 -0.69 22.41
CA ILE A 115 -8.93 -1.51 21.20
C ILE A 115 -7.69 -2.37 20.95
N PHE A 116 -6.51 -1.81 21.20
CA PHE A 116 -5.26 -2.51 20.96
C PHE A 116 -4.88 -3.44 22.11
N ALA A 117 -5.21 -3.08 23.37
CA ALA A 117 -4.93 -3.86 24.57
C ALA A 117 -5.82 -5.10 24.75
N GLN A 118 -6.95 -5.20 24.05
CA GLN A 118 -7.73 -6.42 23.95
C GLN A 118 -7.14 -7.30 22.83
N GLY A 119 -6.34 -8.29 23.23
CA GLY A 119 -5.69 -9.26 22.36
C GLY A 119 -5.07 -10.38 23.16
#